data_AF-A0AA40CZ72-F1
#
_entry.id   AF-A0AA40CZ72-F1
#
_cell.length_a   1.000
_cell.length_b   1.000
_cell.length_c   1.000
_cell.angle_alpha   90.00
_cell.angle_beta   90.00
_cell.angle_gamma   90.00
#
_symmetry.space_group_name_H-M   'P 1'
#
loop_
_entity.id
_entity.type
_entity.pdbx_description
1 polymer ?
#
loop_
_entity_poly.entity_id
_entity_poly.type
_entity_poly.pdbx_seq_one_letter_code
_entity_poly.pdbx_strand_id
1 'polypeptide(L)'
;MKVLVLGLPRTGTQSLADGLVHLGITPIYHMREVAKNKHQALWIQAMDAKFEGAGAPWNRDDFERILAGFEGVADYPAAIFPAELAAAYLEAPIILSIRSEDKWYDSMESTLVHLQKTRAPDDQAPMAILSRKYHHHCWGDDFAATGRAFFQKHNQLVRDLGKGRKFLEWQPQDGWAPLCSFLGVDTPPESTPFPRSDDWVEYKKMVEQEKLRLAAKSSTEAPYAPSTPRPPPGNPNIPLKALPTALGAITADAAAKQTRSTIPHDLLSTAITPRTAKIASFQNNSKNPVALIVIVVVSVVILLIISIFAFIWIRKWRRMKSAFREAEIAADAQPIYPMGDVPPGQV
;
A
#
# COMPACT_ATOMS: atom_id res chain seq x y z
N MET A 1 8.15 -25.56 -7.54
CA MET A 1 8.49 -24.60 -6.46
C MET A 1 9.71 -25.12 -5.69
N LYS A 2 10.77 -24.31 -5.54
CA LYS A 2 11.99 -24.61 -4.77
C LYS A 2 12.06 -23.90 -3.42
N VAL A 3 11.33 -22.79 -3.21
CA VAL A 3 11.32 -22.06 -1.93
C VAL A 3 10.07 -21.20 -1.75
N LEU A 4 9.52 -21.18 -0.53
CA LEU A 4 8.40 -20.31 -0.14
C LEU A 4 8.90 -19.25 0.85
N VAL A 5 9.04 -17.99 0.43
CA VAL A 5 9.31 -16.86 1.32
C VAL A 5 7.99 -16.29 1.81
N LEU A 6 7.57 -16.68 3.02
CA LEU A 6 6.24 -16.40 3.57
C LEU A 6 6.24 -15.25 4.60
N GLY A 7 7.30 -14.44 4.65
CA GLY A 7 7.30 -13.20 5.42
C GLY A 7 6.50 -12.09 4.76
N LEU A 8 5.84 -11.26 5.57
CA LEU A 8 5.05 -10.11 5.10
C LEU A 8 5.93 -9.05 4.41
N PRO A 9 5.33 -8.15 3.60
CA PRO A 9 6.05 -7.02 3.05
C PRO A 9 6.84 -6.23 4.09
N ARG A 10 7.93 -5.60 3.63
CA ARG A 10 8.82 -4.71 4.40
C ARG A 10 9.70 -5.41 5.45
N THR A 11 9.70 -6.75 5.49
CA THR A 11 10.69 -7.57 6.23
C THR A 11 11.97 -7.87 5.45
N GLY A 12 12.13 -7.31 4.24
CA GLY A 12 13.29 -7.55 3.37
C GLY A 12 13.05 -8.54 2.22
N THR A 13 11.79 -8.90 1.97
CA THR A 13 11.32 -9.80 0.89
C THR A 13 11.98 -9.55 -0.47
N GLN A 14 12.14 -8.30 -0.89
CA GLN A 14 12.85 -7.92 -2.12
C GLN A 14 14.35 -8.27 -2.08
N SER A 15 15.08 -7.83 -1.05
CA SER A 15 16.50 -8.19 -0.86
C SER A 15 16.72 -9.70 -0.81
N LEU A 16 15.82 -10.43 -0.15
CA LEU A 16 15.88 -11.89 -0.06
C LEU A 16 15.59 -12.56 -1.40
N ALA A 17 14.62 -12.09 -2.17
CA ALA A 17 14.35 -12.57 -3.52
C ALA A 17 15.55 -12.35 -4.46
N ASP A 18 16.16 -11.18 -4.42
CA ASP A 18 17.35 -10.85 -5.21
C ASP A 18 18.56 -11.72 -4.78
N GLY A 19 18.68 -12.03 -3.48
CA GLY A 19 19.68 -12.95 -2.94
C GLY A 19 19.47 -14.41 -3.37
N LEU A 20 18.21 -14.89 -3.40
CA LEU A 20 17.85 -16.21 -3.93
C LEU A 20 18.21 -16.35 -5.42
N VAL A 21 17.96 -15.29 -6.21
CA VAL A 21 18.37 -15.24 -7.64
C VAL A 21 19.89 -15.32 -7.79
N HIS A 22 20.65 -14.63 -6.94
CA HIS A 22 22.12 -14.71 -6.93
C HIS A 22 22.63 -16.12 -6.62
N LEU A 23 21.93 -16.88 -5.77
CA LEU A 23 22.22 -18.28 -5.43
C LEU A 23 21.60 -19.29 -6.43
N GLY A 24 21.15 -18.83 -7.60
CA GLY A 24 20.67 -19.69 -8.69
C GLY A 24 19.23 -20.21 -8.55
N ILE A 25 18.43 -19.66 -7.63
CA ILE A 25 16.99 -19.96 -7.53
C ILE A 25 16.23 -18.84 -8.22
N THR A 26 15.78 -19.08 -9.46
CA THR A 26 15.26 -18.03 -10.33
C THR A 26 14.30 -18.60 -11.39
N PRO A 27 13.19 -17.91 -11.72
CA PRO A 27 12.76 -16.61 -11.19
C PRO A 27 12.01 -16.74 -9.85
N ILE A 28 12.06 -15.67 -9.05
CA ILE A 28 11.29 -15.54 -7.81
C ILE A 28 10.08 -14.62 -8.07
N TYR A 29 8.87 -15.13 -7.83
CA TYR A 29 7.65 -14.32 -7.90
C TYR A 29 7.61 -13.32 -6.74
N HIS A 30 7.27 -12.07 -7.03
CA HIS A 30 7.23 -10.96 -6.07
C HIS A 30 6.08 -10.01 -6.45
N MET A 31 5.72 -9.06 -5.59
CA MET A 31 4.75 -8.00 -5.92
C MET A 31 5.07 -7.28 -7.24
N ARG A 32 6.36 -7.14 -7.58
CA ARG A 32 6.83 -6.62 -8.88
C ARG A 32 6.26 -7.35 -10.09
N GLU A 33 5.99 -8.64 -9.97
CA GLU A 33 5.52 -9.50 -11.06
C GLU A 33 4.02 -9.42 -11.29
N VAL A 34 3.25 -8.97 -10.29
CA VAL A 34 1.78 -8.90 -10.39
C VAL A 34 1.33 -7.99 -11.53
N ALA A 35 1.91 -6.78 -11.62
CA ALA A 35 1.55 -5.81 -12.65
C ALA A 35 2.09 -6.19 -14.04
N LYS A 36 3.32 -6.72 -14.11
CA LYS A 36 3.97 -7.15 -15.35
C LYS A 36 3.17 -8.26 -16.05
N ASN A 37 2.76 -9.27 -15.28
CA ASN A 37 2.07 -10.45 -15.80
C ASN A 37 0.53 -10.31 -15.76
N LYS A 38 0.01 -9.17 -15.29
CA LYS A 38 -1.44 -8.88 -15.18
C LYS A 38 -2.21 -9.84 -14.24
N HIS A 39 -1.55 -10.34 -13.20
CA HIS A 39 -2.11 -11.34 -12.28
C HIS A 39 -3.09 -10.75 -11.23
N GLN A 40 -3.46 -9.46 -11.31
CA GLN A 40 -4.32 -8.84 -10.30
C GLN A 40 -5.66 -9.55 -10.14
N ALA A 41 -6.32 -9.90 -11.25
CA ALA A 41 -7.63 -10.57 -11.22
C ALA A 41 -7.55 -11.97 -10.58
N LEU A 42 -6.43 -12.69 -10.78
CA LEU A 42 -6.19 -14.01 -10.18
C LEU A 42 -5.95 -13.88 -8.68
N TRP A 43 -5.13 -12.92 -8.23
CA TRP A 43 -4.92 -12.66 -6.81
C TRP A 43 -6.16 -12.14 -6.08
N ILE A 44 -6.99 -11.33 -6.76
CA ILE A 44 -8.31 -10.94 -6.24
C ILE A 44 -9.20 -12.18 -6.10
N GLN A 45 -9.31 -13.03 -7.13
CA GLN A 45 -10.08 -14.28 -7.06
C GLN A 45 -9.61 -15.20 -5.90
N ALA A 46 -8.30 -15.25 -5.63
CA ALA A 46 -7.74 -15.98 -4.49
C ALA A 46 -8.16 -15.38 -3.14
N MET A 47 -8.17 -14.05 -3.01
CA MET A 47 -8.65 -13.36 -1.80
C MET A 47 -10.15 -13.59 -1.58
N ASP A 48 -10.94 -13.48 -2.64
CA ASP A 48 -12.39 -13.64 -2.59
C ASP A 48 -12.74 -15.06 -2.12
N ALA A 49 -12.05 -16.08 -2.66
CA ALA A 49 -12.20 -17.47 -2.21
C ALA A 49 -11.77 -17.67 -0.75
N LYS A 50 -10.65 -17.09 -0.32
CA LYS A 50 -10.09 -17.28 1.03
C LYS A 50 -10.84 -16.54 2.13
N PHE A 51 -11.17 -15.27 1.91
CA PHE A 51 -11.66 -14.37 2.96
C PHE A 51 -13.15 -14.06 2.84
N GLU A 52 -13.74 -14.21 1.65
CA GLU A 52 -15.13 -13.85 1.36
C GLU A 52 -16.00 -15.08 1.01
N GLY A 53 -15.42 -16.30 1.03
CA GLY A 53 -16.12 -17.55 0.75
C GLY A 53 -16.53 -17.74 -0.72
N ALA A 54 -15.95 -16.98 -1.65
CA ALA A 54 -16.29 -17.00 -3.06
C ALA A 54 -15.67 -18.20 -3.81
N GLY A 55 -16.13 -19.41 -3.46
CA GLY A 55 -15.67 -20.68 -4.05
C GLY A 55 -14.80 -21.50 -3.08
N ALA A 56 -14.12 -22.50 -3.62
CA ALA A 56 -13.23 -23.37 -2.84
C ALA A 56 -11.89 -22.65 -2.52
N PRO A 57 -11.25 -22.96 -1.38
CA PRO A 57 -9.88 -22.56 -1.12
C PRO A 57 -8.93 -23.01 -2.24
N TRP A 58 -8.02 -22.13 -2.65
CA TRP A 58 -7.12 -22.37 -3.77
C TRP A 58 -6.15 -23.53 -3.49
N ASN A 59 -6.02 -24.43 -4.47
CA ASN A 59 -5.09 -25.55 -4.42
C ASN A 59 -3.86 -25.29 -5.33
N ARG A 60 -3.02 -26.32 -5.52
CA ARG A 60 -1.81 -26.23 -6.35
C ARG A 60 -2.11 -25.80 -7.79
N ASP A 61 -3.09 -26.40 -8.44
CA ASP A 61 -3.44 -26.10 -9.84
C ASP A 61 -3.96 -24.67 -10.00
N ASP A 62 -4.65 -24.14 -8.98
CA ASP A 62 -5.05 -22.73 -8.96
C ASP A 62 -3.83 -21.80 -8.84
N PHE A 63 -2.88 -22.10 -7.94
CA PHE A 63 -1.66 -21.31 -7.81
C PHE A 63 -0.74 -21.40 -9.03
N GLU A 64 -0.67 -22.54 -9.71
CA GLU A 64 0.11 -22.67 -10.96
C GLU A 64 -0.38 -21.72 -12.06
N ARG A 65 -1.65 -21.29 -12.07
CA ARG A 65 -2.15 -20.23 -12.97
C ARG A 65 -1.44 -18.88 -12.78
N ILE A 66 -0.73 -18.68 -11.66
CA ILE A 66 0.03 -17.48 -11.29
C ILE A 66 1.54 -17.78 -11.22
N LEU A 67 1.91 -18.93 -10.65
CA LEU A 67 3.27 -19.26 -10.22
C LEU A 67 3.99 -20.24 -11.15
N ALA A 68 3.34 -20.77 -12.20
CA ALA A 68 4.00 -21.61 -13.19
C ALA A 68 5.22 -20.90 -13.80
N GLY A 69 6.35 -21.62 -13.87
CA GLY A 69 7.63 -21.09 -14.32
C GLY A 69 8.44 -20.33 -13.26
N PHE A 70 7.90 -20.11 -12.05
CA PHE A 70 8.65 -19.53 -10.93
C PHE A 70 9.23 -20.62 -10.01
N GLU A 71 10.50 -20.44 -9.64
CA GLU A 71 11.21 -21.33 -8.73
C GLU A 71 11.02 -20.95 -7.27
N GLY A 72 10.62 -19.72 -6.98
CA GLY A 72 10.27 -19.30 -5.63
C GLY A 72 9.19 -18.24 -5.62
N VAL A 73 8.67 -17.96 -4.44
CA VAL A 73 7.68 -16.90 -4.24
C VAL A 73 8.00 -16.11 -2.97
N ALA A 74 7.81 -14.79 -3.02
CA ALA A 74 8.04 -13.86 -1.94
C ALA A 74 7.03 -12.71 -1.97
N ASP A 75 6.91 -12.00 -0.86
CA ASP A 75 6.11 -10.78 -0.73
C ASP A 75 4.60 -11.00 -0.90
N TYR A 76 3.85 -9.92 -0.69
CA TYR A 76 2.44 -9.83 -1.03
C TYR A 76 2.24 -9.90 -2.56
N PRO A 77 1.18 -10.55 -3.11
CA PRO A 77 0.05 -11.16 -2.42
C PRO A 77 0.27 -12.58 -1.89
N ALA A 78 1.25 -13.31 -2.39
CA ALA A 78 1.48 -14.70 -1.99
C ALA A 78 1.67 -14.89 -0.48
N ALA A 79 2.36 -13.96 0.18
CA ALA A 79 2.63 -14.03 1.62
C ALA A 79 1.36 -14.11 2.49
N ILE A 80 0.17 -13.68 2.04
CA ILE A 80 -1.07 -13.83 2.83
C ILE A 80 -1.80 -15.17 2.61
N PHE A 81 -1.20 -16.09 1.83
CA PHE A 81 -1.65 -17.46 1.61
C PHE A 81 -0.70 -18.52 2.22
N PRO A 82 -0.19 -18.37 3.46
CA PRO A 82 0.88 -19.22 3.95
C PRO A 82 0.46 -20.68 4.11
N ALA A 83 -0.76 -20.95 4.57
CA ALA A 83 -1.26 -22.30 4.78
C ALA A 83 -1.58 -22.98 3.44
N GLU A 84 -2.19 -22.24 2.52
CA GLU A 84 -2.58 -22.72 1.19
C GLU A 84 -1.35 -23.01 0.32
N LEU A 85 -0.33 -22.14 0.35
CA LEU A 85 0.93 -22.37 -0.36
C LEU A 85 1.77 -23.49 0.28
N ALA A 86 1.79 -23.61 1.60
CA ALA A 86 2.46 -24.73 2.27
C ALA A 86 1.80 -26.08 1.94
N ALA A 87 0.46 -26.12 1.80
CA ALA A 87 -0.28 -27.31 1.38
C ALA A 87 -0.16 -27.60 -0.12
N ALA A 88 -0.13 -26.57 -0.99
CA ALA A 88 0.07 -26.72 -2.42
C ALA A 88 1.47 -27.24 -2.78
N TYR A 89 2.49 -26.85 -2.00
CA TYR A 89 3.90 -27.17 -2.23
C TYR A 89 4.53 -27.86 -1.02
N LEU A 90 4.02 -29.05 -0.68
CA LEU A 90 4.49 -29.90 0.43
C LEU A 90 5.99 -30.24 0.36
N GLU A 91 6.60 -30.19 -0.83
CA GLU A 91 8.04 -30.36 -1.04
C GLU A 91 8.87 -29.10 -0.75
N ALA A 92 8.28 -27.90 -0.84
CA ALA A 92 9.03 -26.66 -0.88
C ALA A 92 9.41 -26.14 0.52
N PRO A 93 10.71 -25.93 0.81
CA PRO A 93 11.16 -25.38 2.09
C PRO A 93 10.67 -23.93 2.30
N ILE A 94 10.46 -23.55 3.56
CA ILE A 94 9.91 -22.23 3.95
C ILE A 94 11.02 -21.34 4.49
N ILE A 95 11.03 -20.07 4.05
CA ILE A 95 11.74 -18.98 4.72
C ILE A 95 10.70 -18.00 5.28
N LEU A 96 10.76 -17.72 6.57
CA LEU A 96 10.05 -16.62 7.20
C LEU A 96 10.99 -15.42 7.31
N SER A 97 10.83 -14.43 6.41
CA SER A 97 11.56 -13.17 6.54
C SER A 97 10.92 -12.29 7.62
N ILE A 98 11.68 -11.96 8.65
CA ILE A 98 11.26 -11.17 9.81
C ILE A 98 11.99 -9.83 9.92
N ARG A 99 11.47 -8.99 10.81
CA ARG A 99 12.05 -7.71 11.22
C ARG A 99 11.48 -7.36 12.60
N SER A 100 12.21 -6.60 13.41
CA SER A 100 11.65 -6.05 14.66
C SER A 100 10.36 -5.28 14.36
N GLU A 101 9.30 -5.52 15.13
CA GLU A 101 7.95 -5.06 14.84
C GLU A 101 7.86 -3.54 14.58
N ASP A 102 8.50 -2.71 15.40
CA ASP A 102 8.51 -1.25 15.22
C ASP A 102 9.08 -0.84 13.86
N LYS A 103 10.25 -1.38 13.49
CA LYS A 103 10.90 -1.09 12.21
C LYS A 103 10.10 -1.64 11.01
N TRP A 104 9.28 -2.67 11.21
CA TRP A 104 8.33 -3.14 10.20
C TRP A 104 7.14 -2.18 10.09
N TYR A 105 6.52 -1.82 11.22
CA TYR A 105 5.39 -0.90 11.33
C TYR A 105 5.72 0.48 10.72
N ASP A 106 6.84 1.09 11.11
CA ASP A 106 7.32 2.36 10.55
C ASP A 106 7.59 2.24 9.05
N SER A 107 8.10 1.10 8.59
CA SER A 107 8.32 0.87 7.17
C SER A 107 7.03 0.61 6.40
N MET A 108 5.94 0.16 7.03
CA MET A 108 4.61 0.01 6.43
C MET A 108 3.87 1.35 6.37
N GLU A 109 3.86 2.12 7.47
CA GLU A 109 3.34 3.49 7.54
C GLU A 109 4.04 4.44 6.57
N SER A 110 5.34 4.25 6.27
CA SER A 110 6.05 5.03 5.24
C SER A 110 5.93 4.48 3.81
N THR A 111 5.16 3.40 3.58
CA THR A 111 5.02 2.77 2.25
C THR A 111 3.58 2.39 1.91
N LEU A 112 3.20 1.11 2.03
CA LEU A 112 1.92 0.58 1.57
C LEU A 112 0.74 1.28 2.25
N VAL A 113 0.86 1.58 3.55
CA VAL A 113 -0.20 2.22 4.34
C VAL A 113 -0.38 3.68 3.94
N HIS A 114 0.70 4.44 3.74
CA HIS A 114 0.62 5.79 3.17
C HIS A 114 0.04 5.76 1.75
N LEU A 115 0.48 4.83 0.90
CA LEU A 115 -0.03 4.71 -0.46
C LEU A 115 -1.53 4.38 -0.48
N GLN A 116 -2.01 3.52 0.41
CA GLN A 116 -3.42 3.22 0.51
C GLN A 116 -4.24 4.40 1.06
N LYS A 117 -3.71 5.14 2.05
CA LYS A 117 -4.34 6.35 2.61
C LYS A 117 -4.41 7.51 1.60
N THR A 118 -3.46 7.59 0.65
CA THR A 118 -3.37 8.67 -0.36
C THR A 118 -4.04 8.36 -1.70
N ARG A 119 -4.52 7.13 -1.92
CA ARG A 119 -5.31 6.76 -3.11
C ARG A 119 -6.71 7.36 -3.07
N ALA A 120 -7.25 7.65 -4.26
CA ALA A 120 -8.66 7.97 -4.41
C ALA A 120 -9.52 6.75 -3.96
N PRO A 121 -10.55 6.94 -3.11
CA PRO A 121 -11.37 5.82 -2.61
C PRO A 121 -12.02 4.99 -3.73
N ASP A 122 -12.40 5.65 -4.81
CA ASP A 122 -13.07 5.11 -5.99
C ASP A 122 -12.12 4.62 -7.10
N ASP A 123 -10.80 4.60 -6.89
CA ASP A 123 -9.81 4.12 -7.87
C ASP A 123 -10.11 2.66 -8.29
N GLN A 124 -10.63 2.46 -9.50
CA GLN A 124 -10.98 1.14 -10.05
C GLN A 124 -9.79 0.45 -10.77
N ALA A 125 -8.56 0.98 -10.68
CA ALA A 125 -7.41 0.26 -11.22
C ALA A 125 -7.29 -1.12 -10.54
N PRO A 126 -7.01 -2.21 -11.28
CA PRO A 126 -6.91 -3.55 -10.69
C PRO A 126 -5.91 -3.64 -9.53
N MET A 127 -4.87 -2.82 -9.55
CA MET A 127 -3.89 -2.73 -8.46
C MET A 127 -4.44 -1.99 -7.22
N ALA A 128 -5.34 -1.03 -7.38
CA ALA A 128 -5.99 -0.36 -6.27
C ALA A 128 -7.05 -1.25 -5.61
N ILE A 129 -7.81 -2.02 -6.40
CA ILE A 129 -8.74 -3.04 -5.90
C ILE A 129 -7.98 -4.09 -5.08
N LEU A 130 -6.90 -4.64 -5.65
CA LEU A 130 -6.03 -5.61 -4.99
C LEU A 130 -5.43 -5.02 -3.69
N SER A 131 -4.89 -3.79 -3.73
CA SER A 131 -4.39 -3.07 -2.54
C SER A 131 -5.47 -2.89 -1.47
N ARG A 132 -6.70 -2.46 -1.82
CA ARG A 132 -7.80 -2.33 -0.86
C ARG A 132 -8.14 -3.66 -0.19
N LYS A 133 -8.31 -4.75 -0.95
CA LYS A 133 -8.60 -6.08 -0.38
C LYS A 133 -7.51 -6.57 0.58
N TYR A 134 -6.24 -6.29 0.30
CA TYR A 134 -5.15 -6.57 1.24
C TYR A 134 -5.26 -5.81 2.55
N HIS A 135 -5.50 -4.49 2.49
CA HIS A 135 -5.62 -3.67 3.69
C HIS A 135 -6.87 -4.06 4.51
N HIS A 136 -7.98 -4.36 3.82
CA HIS A 136 -9.20 -4.83 4.45
C HIS A 136 -9.00 -6.19 5.14
N HIS A 137 -8.49 -7.20 4.45
CA HIS A 137 -8.39 -8.57 4.97
C HIS A 137 -7.26 -8.79 5.97
N CYS A 138 -6.24 -7.92 6.00
CA CYS A 138 -5.14 -8.04 6.97
C CYS A 138 -5.36 -7.22 8.24
N TRP A 139 -6.06 -6.07 8.19
CA TRP A 139 -6.23 -5.19 9.35
C TRP A 139 -7.56 -4.43 9.41
N GLY A 140 -8.58 -4.88 8.67
CA GLY A 140 -9.92 -4.26 8.70
C GLY A 140 -9.91 -2.78 8.31
N ASP A 141 -8.98 -2.40 7.42
CA ASP A 141 -8.65 -1.02 7.05
C ASP A 141 -8.07 -0.12 8.19
N ASP A 142 -7.97 -0.62 9.43
CA ASP A 142 -7.31 0.03 10.56
C ASP A 142 -5.95 -0.63 10.90
N PHE A 143 -4.94 -0.25 10.13
CA PHE A 143 -3.55 -0.67 10.35
C PHE A 143 -3.01 -0.24 11.72
N ALA A 144 -3.47 0.89 12.26
CA ALA A 144 -2.94 1.44 13.51
C ALA A 144 -3.41 0.63 14.71
N ALA A 145 -4.68 0.24 14.74
CA ALA A 145 -5.22 -0.60 15.81
C ALA A 145 -4.80 -2.07 15.70
N THR A 146 -4.73 -2.64 14.48
CA THR A 146 -4.65 -4.11 14.33
C THR A 146 -3.41 -4.64 13.58
N GLY A 147 -2.66 -3.79 12.86
CA GLY A 147 -1.55 -4.22 12.00
C GLY A 147 -0.45 -4.99 12.74
N ARG A 148 -0.12 -4.60 13.98
CA ARG A 148 0.85 -5.29 14.85
C ARG A 148 0.36 -6.68 15.26
N ALA A 149 -0.89 -6.80 15.71
CA ALA A 149 -1.49 -8.08 16.07
C ALA A 149 -1.55 -9.03 14.85
N PHE A 150 -1.84 -8.51 13.66
CA PHE A 150 -1.77 -9.29 12.42
C PHE A 150 -0.35 -9.77 12.11
N PHE A 151 0.67 -8.90 12.21
CA PHE A 151 2.08 -9.27 12.00
C PHE A 151 2.53 -10.40 12.94
N GLN A 152 2.21 -10.29 14.23
CA GLN A 152 2.51 -11.32 15.23
C GLN A 152 1.82 -12.65 14.88
N LYS A 153 0.51 -12.61 14.62
CA LYS A 153 -0.30 -13.80 14.26
C LYS A 153 0.19 -14.46 12.99
N HIS A 154 0.54 -13.67 11.97
CA HIS A 154 1.06 -14.17 10.69
C HIS A 154 2.40 -14.87 10.87
N ASN A 155 3.36 -14.22 11.53
CA ASN A 155 4.68 -14.80 11.78
C ASN A 155 4.58 -16.10 12.59
N GLN A 156 3.68 -16.14 13.58
CA GLN A 156 3.44 -17.36 14.37
C GLN A 156 2.86 -18.49 13.50
N LEU A 157 1.85 -18.19 12.67
CA LEU A 157 1.29 -19.17 11.71
C LEU A 157 2.36 -19.74 10.78
N VAL A 158 3.27 -18.91 10.25
CA VAL A 158 4.34 -19.38 9.37
C VAL A 158 5.37 -20.24 10.12
N ARG A 159 5.70 -19.93 11.38
CA ARG A 159 6.52 -20.81 12.23
C ARG A 159 5.85 -22.15 12.49
N ASP A 160 4.54 -22.15 12.74
CA ASP A 160 3.77 -23.37 12.96
C ASP A 160 3.72 -24.26 11.71
N LEU A 161 3.57 -23.66 10.52
CA LEU A 161 3.68 -24.34 9.22
C LEU A 161 5.11 -24.82 8.89
N GLY A 162 6.13 -24.25 9.56
CA GLY A 162 7.53 -24.68 9.46
C GLY A 162 7.84 -25.96 10.26
N LYS A 163 6.98 -26.36 11.22
CA LYS A 163 7.20 -27.55 12.05
C LYS A 163 7.20 -28.82 11.20
N GLY A 164 8.26 -29.61 11.30
CA GLY A 164 8.45 -30.82 10.48
C GLY A 164 8.86 -30.54 9.02
N ARG A 165 9.17 -29.29 8.67
CA ARG A 165 9.64 -28.90 7.33
C ARG A 165 11.04 -28.30 7.43
N LYS A 166 11.74 -28.24 6.29
CA LYS A 166 12.99 -27.48 6.16
C LYS A 166 12.63 -25.98 6.22
N PHE A 167 12.98 -25.34 7.33
CA PHE A 167 12.54 -23.99 7.71
C PHE A 167 13.73 -23.09 8.07
N LEU A 168 13.65 -21.81 7.68
CA LEU A 168 14.58 -20.75 8.09
C LEU A 168 13.79 -19.53 8.53
N GLU A 169 14.11 -18.98 9.70
CA GLU A 169 13.75 -17.62 10.08
C GLU A 169 14.95 -16.71 9.75
N TRP A 170 14.72 -15.63 9.01
CA TRP A 170 15.80 -14.77 8.46
C TRP A 170 15.43 -13.29 8.58
N GLN A 171 16.40 -12.46 8.92
CA GLN A 171 16.27 -10.99 8.88
C GLN A 171 17.38 -10.37 7.99
N PRO A 172 17.19 -9.14 7.47
CA PRO A 172 18.17 -8.49 6.59
C PRO A 172 19.58 -8.30 7.15
N GLN A 173 19.77 -8.44 8.46
CA GLN A 173 21.06 -8.37 9.14
C GLN A 173 21.87 -9.67 9.00
N ASP A 174 21.22 -10.80 8.74
CA ASP A 174 21.86 -12.11 8.75
C ASP A 174 22.65 -12.39 7.46
N GLY A 175 22.26 -11.74 6.36
CA GLY A 175 22.96 -11.80 5.07
C GLY A 175 23.01 -13.22 4.49
N TRP A 176 24.16 -13.57 3.91
CA TRP A 176 24.36 -14.82 3.17
C TRP A 176 24.39 -16.06 4.05
N ALA A 177 25.11 -16.04 5.17
CA ALA A 177 25.56 -17.25 5.86
C ALA A 177 24.41 -18.24 6.22
N PRO A 178 23.32 -17.84 6.89
CA PRO A 178 22.22 -18.76 7.17
C PRO A 178 21.38 -19.07 5.93
N LEU A 179 21.32 -18.20 4.92
CA LEU A 179 20.62 -18.49 3.66
C LEU A 179 21.36 -19.57 2.85
N CYS A 180 22.68 -19.45 2.70
CA CYS A 180 23.52 -20.44 2.02
C CYS A 180 23.53 -21.78 2.78
N SER A 181 23.67 -21.75 4.11
CA SER A 181 23.56 -22.95 4.97
C SER A 181 22.19 -23.63 4.83
N PHE A 182 21.10 -22.86 4.85
CA PHE A 182 19.76 -23.37 4.61
C PHE A 182 19.61 -23.98 3.22
N LEU A 183 20.12 -23.35 2.16
CA LEU A 183 20.01 -23.90 0.81
C LEU A 183 20.93 -25.11 0.57
N GLY A 184 22.02 -25.24 1.33
CA GLY A 184 23.06 -26.26 1.12
C GLY A 184 24.02 -25.89 0.00
N VAL A 185 24.34 -24.59 -0.12
CA VAL A 185 25.25 -24.03 -1.14
C VAL A 185 26.37 -23.24 -0.48
N ASP A 186 27.47 -23.03 -1.21
CA ASP A 186 28.58 -22.22 -0.73
C ASP A 186 28.17 -20.76 -0.48
N THR A 187 28.83 -20.13 0.49
CA THR A 187 28.66 -18.69 0.74
C THR A 187 29.45 -17.91 -0.32
N PRO A 188 28.88 -16.87 -0.95
CA PRO A 188 29.63 -15.98 -1.85
C PRO A 188 30.88 -15.39 -1.17
N PRO A 189 31.92 -15.00 -1.95
CA PRO A 189 33.10 -14.34 -1.39
C PRO A 189 32.72 -13.11 -0.55
N GLU A 190 33.47 -12.82 0.51
CA GLU A 190 33.19 -11.69 1.44
C GLU A 190 33.07 -10.33 0.74
N SER A 191 33.73 -10.16 -0.41
CA SER A 191 33.61 -8.99 -1.29
C SER A 191 32.24 -8.82 -1.96
N THR A 192 31.35 -9.82 -1.87
CA THR A 192 30.01 -9.83 -2.45
C THR A 192 28.98 -9.48 -1.37
N PRO A 193 28.56 -8.21 -1.22
CA PRO A 193 27.59 -7.83 -0.21
C PRO A 193 26.22 -8.47 -0.50
N PHE A 194 25.48 -8.81 0.56
CA PHE A 194 24.08 -9.24 0.42
C PHE A 194 23.23 -8.10 -0.21
N PRO A 195 22.31 -8.38 -1.15
CA PRO A 195 21.51 -7.35 -1.81
C PRO A 195 20.76 -6.43 -0.83
N ARG A 196 20.83 -5.11 -1.06
CA ARG A 196 20.16 -4.09 -0.26
C ARG A 196 19.12 -3.33 -1.08
N SER A 197 18.19 -4.08 -1.63
CA SER A 197 17.19 -3.63 -2.59
C SER A 197 15.89 -3.22 -1.87
N ASP A 198 15.39 -2.01 -2.16
CA ASP A 198 14.10 -1.52 -1.68
C ASP A 198 13.52 -0.50 -2.68
N ASP A 199 12.55 -0.93 -3.51
CA ASP A 199 11.93 -0.10 -4.56
C ASP A 199 11.19 1.13 -3.99
N TRP A 200 10.99 1.19 -2.67
CA TRP A 200 10.30 2.28 -1.99
C TRP A 200 11.22 3.41 -1.49
N VAL A 201 12.54 3.38 -1.78
CA VAL A 201 13.47 4.42 -1.27
C VAL A 201 13.05 5.84 -1.65
N GLU A 202 12.72 6.11 -2.92
CA GLU A 202 12.29 7.46 -3.35
C GLU A 202 10.89 7.80 -2.82
N TYR A 203 9.99 6.82 -2.72
CA TYR A 203 8.66 7.03 -2.13
C TYR A 203 8.77 7.44 -0.65
N LYS A 204 9.60 6.76 0.14
CA LYS A 204 9.84 7.09 1.55
C LYS A 204 10.40 8.50 1.74
N LYS A 205 11.31 8.95 0.88
CA LYS A 205 11.82 10.33 0.90
C LYS A 205 10.69 11.35 0.67
N MET A 206 9.79 11.08 -0.27
CA MET A 206 8.61 11.92 -0.53
C MET A 206 7.68 11.97 0.69
N VAL A 207 7.36 10.82 1.31
CA VAL A 207 6.54 10.76 2.54
C VAL A 207 7.19 11.52 3.70
N GLU A 208 8.50 11.44 3.84
CA GLU A 208 9.23 12.17 4.89
C GLU A 208 9.18 13.69 4.66
N GLN A 209 9.38 14.14 3.41
CA GLN A 209 9.23 15.55 3.04
C GLN A 209 7.79 16.06 3.28
N GLU A 210 6.78 15.23 3.02
CA GLU A 210 5.39 15.55 3.33
C GLU A 210 5.16 15.74 4.83
N LYS A 211 5.63 14.79 5.66
CA LYS A 211 5.55 14.88 7.13
C LYS A 211 6.23 16.14 7.66
N LEU A 212 7.44 16.44 7.21
CA LEU A 212 8.17 17.66 7.61
C LEU A 212 7.40 18.93 7.22
N ARG A 213 6.79 18.96 6.02
CA ARG A 213 5.96 20.09 5.57
C ARG A 213 4.70 20.28 6.42
N LEU A 214 4.05 19.18 6.82
CA LEU A 214 2.85 19.21 7.67
C LEU A 214 3.20 19.65 9.10
N ALA A 215 4.29 19.12 9.67
CA ALA A 215 4.80 19.54 10.97
C ALA A 215 5.13 21.05 10.99
N ALA A 216 5.85 21.56 9.97
CA ALA A 216 6.15 22.98 9.85
C ALA A 216 4.89 23.86 9.84
N LYS A 217 3.85 23.48 9.07
CA LYS A 217 2.57 24.20 9.07
C LYS A 217 1.90 24.22 10.44
N SER A 218 1.82 23.07 11.11
CA SER A 218 1.24 22.99 12.46
C SER A 218 2.00 23.83 13.49
N SER A 219 3.31 24.00 13.33
CA SER A 219 4.12 24.86 14.19
C SER A 219 3.95 26.36 13.92
N THR A 220 3.51 26.74 12.71
CA THR A 220 3.20 28.14 12.37
C THR A 220 1.77 28.56 12.73
N GLU A 221 0.87 27.61 12.96
CA GLU A 221 -0.51 27.84 13.42
C GLU A 221 -0.59 27.85 14.96
N ALA A 222 0.26 28.63 15.61
CA ALA A 222 0.12 28.91 17.04
C ALA A 222 -1.26 29.56 17.32
N PRO A 223 -1.97 29.17 18.39
CA PRO A 223 -3.34 29.63 18.61
C PRO A 223 -3.38 31.14 18.74
N TYR A 224 -4.31 31.77 18.03
CA TYR A 224 -4.62 33.19 18.15
C TYR A 224 -4.91 33.49 19.62
N ALA A 225 -3.99 34.17 20.31
CA ALA A 225 -4.20 34.57 21.69
C ALA A 225 -5.49 35.40 21.76
N PRO A 226 -6.48 35.02 22.59
CA PRO A 226 -7.73 35.76 22.67
C PRO A 226 -7.39 37.21 23.02
N SER A 227 -7.81 38.14 22.15
CA SER A 227 -7.59 39.55 22.38
C SER A 227 -8.17 39.91 23.74
N THR A 228 -7.33 40.50 24.59
CA THR A 228 -7.75 40.89 25.94
C THR A 228 -8.99 41.77 25.84
N PRO A 229 -10.02 41.56 26.69
CA PRO A 229 -11.21 42.39 26.63
C PRO A 229 -10.80 43.85 26.78
N ARG A 230 -11.16 44.67 25.78
CA ARG A 230 -10.90 46.12 25.85
C ARG A 230 -11.56 46.63 27.14
N PRO A 231 -10.81 47.29 28.05
CA PRO A 231 -11.42 47.76 29.29
C PRO A 231 -12.57 48.73 28.95
N PRO A 232 -13.69 48.67 29.70
CA PRO A 232 -14.82 49.55 29.45
C PRO A 232 -14.38 51.02 29.61
N PRO A 233 -15.00 51.96 28.86
CA PRO A 233 -14.68 53.38 28.99
C PRO A 233 -14.91 53.84 30.43
N GLY A 234 -13.92 54.54 31.00
CA GLY A 234 -13.93 54.93 32.41
C GLY A 234 -15.11 55.86 32.76
N ASN A 235 -15.79 55.56 33.86
CA ASN A 235 -16.82 56.42 34.45
C ASN A 235 -16.14 57.68 35.05
N PRO A 236 -16.51 58.91 34.65
CA PRO A 236 -15.79 60.13 35.03
C PRO A 236 -15.98 60.61 36.48
N ASN A 237 -16.65 59.86 37.36
CA ASN A 237 -17.01 60.29 38.72
C ASN A 237 -16.54 59.33 39.83
N ILE A 238 -15.23 59.28 40.11
CA ILE A 238 -14.69 58.82 41.41
C ILE A 238 -13.48 59.70 41.79
N PRO A 239 -13.46 60.34 42.98
CA PRO A 239 -12.33 61.17 43.41
C PRO A 239 -11.15 60.34 43.93
N LEU A 240 -9.91 60.75 43.63
CA LEU A 240 -8.69 60.16 44.20
C LEU A 240 -8.65 60.31 45.73
N LYS A 241 -8.61 59.19 46.47
CA LYS A 241 -8.07 59.14 47.84
C LYS A 241 -7.32 57.84 48.13
N ALA A 242 -6.12 58.03 48.69
CA ALA A 242 -5.33 57.13 49.54
C ALA A 242 -4.94 55.73 49.02
N LEU A 243 -3.70 55.63 48.54
CA LEU A 243 -2.86 54.43 48.70
C LEU A 243 -2.34 54.36 50.16
N PRO A 244 -2.15 53.14 50.70
CA PRO A 244 -0.92 52.88 51.46
C PRO A 244 -0.23 51.55 51.11
N THR A 245 1.05 51.71 50.76
CA THR A 245 2.26 50.90 51.05
C THR A 245 2.18 49.64 51.92
N ALA A 246 2.74 48.51 51.40
CA ALA A 246 3.68 47.57 52.05
C ALA A 246 4.13 46.51 50.99
N LEU A 247 5.42 46.38 50.64
CA LEU A 247 6.46 45.48 51.24
C LEU A 247 6.02 44.00 51.34
N GLY A 248 6.81 43.00 50.92
CA GLY A 248 8.16 42.92 50.30
C GLY A 248 8.36 41.50 49.71
N ALA A 249 9.28 41.20 48.78
CA ALA A 249 10.75 41.17 48.85
C ALA A 249 11.28 39.71 48.73
N ILE A 250 12.53 39.55 48.22
CA ILE A 250 13.34 38.30 48.04
C ILE A 250 12.85 37.41 46.86
N THR A 251 13.64 36.92 45.88
CA THR A 251 15.03 37.09 45.34
C THR A 251 15.01 36.75 43.82
N ALA A 252 15.87 37.23 42.92
CA ALA A 252 17.31 36.96 42.67
C ALA A 252 17.64 35.48 42.27
N ASP A 253 18.47 35.17 41.26
CA ASP A 253 19.25 36.02 40.32
C ASP A 253 19.62 35.28 39.01
N ALA A 254 20.30 36.00 38.11
CA ALA A 254 20.97 35.68 36.84
C ALA A 254 21.64 34.28 36.69
N ALA A 255 21.99 33.78 35.49
CA ALA A 255 22.78 34.51 34.50
C ALA A 255 22.97 33.83 33.12
N ALA A 256 23.59 34.61 32.22
CA ALA A 256 24.31 34.26 30.99
C ALA A 256 23.49 34.00 29.70
N LYS A 257 23.92 34.48 28.52
CA LYS A 257 24.98 35.45 28.18
C LYS A 257 24.68 35.98 26.76
N GLN A 258 24.71 37.30 26.56
CA GLN A 258 24.63 37.91 25.22
C GLN A 258 25.98 38.56 24.89
N THR A 259 26.66 38.06 23.85
CA THR A 259 27.86 38.69 23.28
C THR A 259 27.49 39.61 22.12
N ARG A 260 28.31 40.64 21.93
CA ARG A 260 28.07 41.85 21.12
C ARG A 260 29.11 41.91 19.99
N SER A 261 28.96 42.89 19.08
CA SER A 261 30.03 43.43 18.19
C SER A 261 30.30 42.62 16.89
N THR A 262 30.55 43.18 15.69
CA THR A 262 30.63 44.61 15.23
C THR A 262 30.69 44.76 13.68
N ILE A 263 30.46 45.99 13.15
CA ILE A 263 31.04 46.60 11.91
C ILE A 263 30.47 46.16 10.51
N PRO A 264 30.25 47.07 9.53
CA PRO A 264 29.83 48.48 9.56
C PRO A 264 28.72 48.82 8.51
N HIS A 265 28.57 50.10 8.17
CA HIS A 265 27.57 50.67 7.25
C HIS A 265 28.00 50.79 5.77
N ASP A 266 26.98 51.02 4.92
CA ASP A 266 26.95 51.67 3.60
C ASP A 266 27.51 50.98 2.34
N LEU A 267 26.58 50.73 1.40
CA LEU A 267 26.59 51.39 0.08
C LEU A 267 25.13 51.53 -0.43
N LEU A 268 24.74 52.74 -0.81
CA LEU A 268 23.42 53.10 -1.33
C LEU A 268 23.33 52.96 -2.87
N SER A 269 22.09 53.05 -3.40
CA SER A 269 21.71 52.95 -4.83
C SER A 269 21.53 51.51 -5.34
N THR A 270 20.46 51.12 -6.06
CA THR A 270 19.47 51.93 -6.81
C THR A 270 18.09 51.23 -6.93
N ALA A 271 17.03 52.04 -7.01
CA ALA A 271 15.73 51.80 -7.68
C ALA A 271 14.94 50.48 -7.43
N ILE A 272 13.82 50.62 -6.70
CA ILE A 272 12.69 49.67 -6.69
C ILE A 272 11.90 49.79 -8.01
N THR A 273 11.59 48.66 -8.67
CA THR A 273 10.38 48.50 -9.50
C THR A 273 9.84 47.06 -9.39
N PRO A 274 8.53 46.85 -9.20
CA PRO A 274 7.96 45.51 -9.09
C PRO A 274 7.58 44.94 -10.47
N ARG A 275 7.87 43.65 -10.72
CA ARG A 275 7.39 42.93 -11.92
C ARG A 275 6.63 41.66 -11.57
N THR A 276 5.46 41.85 -10.97
CA THR A 276 4.42 40.83 -10.85
C THR A 276 3.78 40.51 -12.21
N ALA A 277 4.34 39.56 -12.97
CA ALA A 277 3.70 39.05 -14.19
C ALA A 277 4.22 37.68 -14.63
N LYS A 278 3.77 36.59 -14.00
CA LYS A 278 3.88 35.23 -14.60
C LYS A 278 2.90 34.16 -14.09
N ILE A 279 1.68 34.54 -13.69
CA ILE A 279 0.57 33.60 -13.41
C ILE A 279 -0.74 34.15 -14.00
N ALA A 280 -0.82 34.29 -15.33
CA ALA A 280 -2.06 34.65 -16.05
C ALA A 280 -1.96 34.41 -17.57
N SER A 281 -1.83 33.16 -18.03
CA SER A 281 -1.91 32.86 -19.47
C SER A 281 -2.37 31.43 -19.80
N PHE A 282 -3.52 31.02 -19.24
CA PHE A 282 -4.22 29.80 -19.68
C PHE A 282 -5.77 29.95 -19.72
N GLN A 283 -6.25 31.20 -19.89
CA GLN A 283 -7.67 31.51 -20.11
C GLN A 283 -7.86 32.56 -21.21
N ASN A 284 -7.68 32.16 -22.47
CA ASN A 284 -8.57 32.55 -23.58
C ASN A 284 -8.19 31.81 -24.87
N ASN A 285 -9.04 30.88 -25.34
CA ASN A 285 -8.95 30.39 -26.72
C ASN A 285 -10.34 30.02 -27.30
N SER A 286 -11.39 30.72 -26.86
CA SER A 286 -12.78 30.49 -27.26
C SER A 286 -13.21 31.28 -28.51
N LYS A 287 -12.27 31.84 -29.27
CA LYS A 287 -12.55 32.70 -30.44
C LYS A 287 -11.91 32.24 -31.77
N ASN A 288 -11.43 31.00 -31.84
CA ASN A 288 -11.02 30.42 -33.12
C ASN A 288 -12.12 29.48 -33.65
N PRO A 289 -12.84 29.85 -34.74
CA PRO A 289 -13.92 29.02 -35.28
C PRO A 289 -13.43 27.66 -35.79
N VAL A 290 -12.17 27.57 -36.25
CA VAL A 290 -11.56 26.30 -36.68
C VAL A 290 -11.37 25.36 -35.49
N ALA A 291 -10.94 25.87 -34.33
CA ALA A 291 -10.81 25.06 -33.13
C ALA A 291 -12.16 24.53 -32.63
N LEU A 292 -13.23 25.33 -32.73
CA LEU A 292 -14.58 24.91 -32.38
C LEU A 292 -15.08 23.78 -33.31
N ILE A 293 -14.84 23.90 -34.62
CA ILE A 293 -15.17 22.86 -35.61
C ILE A 293 -14.42 21.56 -35.30
N VAL A 294 -13.12 21.62 -35.01
CA VAL A 294 -12.32 20.44 -34.65
C VAL A 294 -12.87 19.76 -33.39
N ILE A 295 -13.21 20.51 -32.34
CA ILE A 295 -13.80 19.96 -31.12
C ILE A 295 -15.15 19.25 -31.40
N VAL A 296 -16.01 19.85 -32.23
CA VAL A 296 -17.30 19.27 -32.62
C VAL A 296 -17.10 17.98 -33.42
N VAL A 297 -16.21 17.98 -34.42
CA VAL A 297 -15.91 16.79 -35.24
C VAL A 297 -15.35 15.65 -34.39
N VAL A 298 -14.38 15.94 -33.51
CA VAL A 298 -13.82 14.94 -32.59
C VAL A 298 -14.89 14.39 -31.65
N SER A 299 -15.79 15.24 -31.12
CA SER A 299 -16.88 14.82 -30.25
C SER A 299 -17.88 13.89 -30.97
N VAL A 300 -18.23 14.19 -32.23
CA VAL A 300 -19.11 13.35 -33.05
C VAL A 300 -18.46 12.00 -33.37
N VAL A 301 -17.16 11.97 -33.69
CA VAL A 301 -16.42 10.71 -33.90
C VAL A 301 -16.37 9.86 -32.64
N ILE A 302 -16.13 10.46 -31.46
CA ILE A 302 -16.16 9.75 -30.17
C ILE A 302 -17.55 9.17 -29.90
N LEU A 303 -18.63 9.93 -30.12
CA LEU A 303 -20.01 9.45 -29.93
C LEU A 303 -20.38 8.31 -30.90
N LEU A 304 -19.91 8.36 -32.16
CA LEU A 304 -20.06 7.26 -33.11
C LEU A 304 -19.32 6.00 -32.65
N ILE A 305 -18.08 6.13 -32.18
CA ILE A 305 -17.29 5.01 -31.65
C ILE A 305 -17.99 4.37 -30.44
N ILE A 306 -18.44 5.19 -29.47
CA ILE A 306 -19.20 4.72 -28.30
C ILE A 306 -20.47 3.98 -28.73
N SER A 307 -21.20 4.51 -29.71
CA SER A 307 -22.43 3.88 -30.23
C SER A 307 -22.16 2.52 -30.90
N ILE A 308 -21.06 2.39 -31.64
CA ILE A 308 -20.62 1.12 -32.24
C ILE A 308 -20.26 0.11 -31.15
N PHE A 309 -19.49 0.50 -30.13
CA PHE A 309 -19.15 -0.38 -29.01
C PHE A 309 -20.39 -0.82 -28.21
N ALA A 310 -21.33 0.10 -27.94
CA ALA A 310 -22.60 -0.22 -27.30
C ALA A 310 -23.43 -1.23 -28.12
N PHE A 311 -23.51 -1.05 -29.45
CA PHE A 311 -24.20 -1.98 -30.35
C PHE A 311 -23.56 -3.38 -30.36
N ILE A 312 -22.22 -3.45 -30.43
CA ILE A 312 -21.47 -4.72 -30.36
C ILE A 312 -21.72 -5.41 -29.01
N TRP A 313 -21.68 -4.65 -27.91
CA TRP A 313 -21.92 -5.18 -26.56
C TRP A 313 -23.35 -5.70 -26.40
N ILE A 314 -24.37 -4.95 -26.82
CA ILE A 314 -25.77 -5.38 -26.82
C ILE A 314 -25.95 -6.66 -27.65
N ARG A 315 -25.32 -6.76 -28.82
CA ARG A 315 -25.39 -7.95 -29.67
C ARG A 315 -24.70 -9.17 -29.03
N LYS A 316 -23.58 -8.96 -28.34
CA LYS A 316 -22.88 -10.02 -27.57
C LYS A 316 -23.73 -10.48 -26.37
N TRP A 317 -24.29 -9.55 -25.61
CA TRP A 317 -25.16 -9.84 -24.47
C TRP A 317 -26.42 -10.61 -24.88
N ARG A 318 -27.08 -10.22 -25.99
CA ARG A 318 -28.23 -10.96 -26.53
C ARG A 318 -27.88 -12.42 -26.89
N ARG A 319 -26.70 -12.66 -27.50
CA ARG A 319 -26.21 -14.01 -27.81
C ARG A 319 -25.88 -14.84 -26.56
N MET A 320 -25.30 -14.22 -25.54
CA MET A 320 -25.07 -14.89 -24.26
C MET A 320 -26.39 -15.25 -23.57
N LYS A 321 -27.39 -14.36 -23.63
CA LYS A 321 -28.70 -14.58 -23.02
C LYS A 321 -29.54 -15.65 -23.73
N SER A 322 -29.39 -15.84 -25.05
CA SER A 322 -30.01 -16.97 -25.74
C SER A 322 -29.33 -18.30 -25.38
N ALA A 323 -28.00 -18.34 -25.41
CA ALA A 323 -27.24 -19.54 -25.03
C ALA A 323 -27.51 -19.99 -23.58
N PHE A 324 -27.69 -19.04 -22.66
CA PHE A 324 -28.04 -19.36 -21.26
C PHE A 324 -29.44 -19.98 -21.15
N ARG A 325 -30.44 -19.49 -21.89
CA ARG A 325 -31.78 -20.09 -21.93
C ARG A 325 -31.80 -21.47 -22.58
N GLU A 326 -31.00 -21.68 -23.62
CA GLU A 326 -30.86 -22.99 -24.26
C GLU A 326 -30.21 -24.01 -23.31
N ALA A 327 -29.22 -23.60 -22.52
CA ALA A 327 -28.62 -24.42 -21.47
C ALA A 327 -29.58 -24.73 -20.30
N GLU A 328 -30.40 -23.76 -19.89
CA GLU A 328 -31.43 -23.89 -18.86
C GLU A 328 -32.51 -24.91 -19.29
N ILE A 329 -33.03 -24.79 -20.52
CA ILE A 329 -34.00 -25.75 -21.10
C ILE A 329 -33.38 -27.16 -21.25
N ALA A 330 -32.09 -27.26 -21.59
CA ALA A 330 -31.41 -28.55 -21.70
C ALA A 330 -31.15 -29.21 -20.32
N ALA A 331 -31.03 -28.42 -19.25
CA ALA A 331 -30.85 -28.93 -17.90
C ALA A 331 -32.16 -29.53 -17.32
N ASP A 332 -33.31 -28.92 -17.61
CA ASP A 332 -34.63 -29.43 -17.20
C ASP A 332 -35.07 -30.69 -17.98
N ALA A 333 -34.42 -31.00 -19.11
CA ALA A 333 -34.75 -32.12 -19.98
C ALA A 333 -34.07 -33.46 -19.61
N GLN A 334 -33.74 -33.68 -18.33
CA GLN A 334 -33.17 -34.96 -17.87
C GLN A 334 -34.18 -36.11 -18.01
N PRO A 335 -33.80 -37.27 -18.57
CA PRO A 335 -34.70 -38.40 -18.72
C PRO A 335 -35.01 -39.06 -17.38
N ILE A 336 -36.29 -39.35 -17.14
CA ILE A 336 -36.75 -40.14 -16.00
C ILE A 336 -36.23 -41.57 -16.18
N TYR A 337 -35.25 -41.97 -15.37
CA TYR A 337 -34.86 -43.38 -15.27
C TYR A 337 -36.00 -44.18 -14.62
N PRO A 338 -36.39 -45.34 -15.19
CA PRO A 338 -37.37 -46.21 -14.54
C PRO A 338 -36.79 -46.78 -13.25
N MET A 339 -37.56 -46.66 -12.16
CA MET A 339 -37.23 -47.27 -10.87
C MET A 339 -37.15 -48.79 -11.04
N GLY A 340 -35.98 -49.37 -10.76
CA GLY A 340 -35.78 -50.81 -10.78
C GLY A 340 -36.45 -51.48 -9.58
N ASP A 341 -37.04 -52.67 -9.81
CA ASP A 341 -37.76 -53.42 -8.78
C ASP A 341 -36.87 -53.82 -7.60
N VAL A 342 -37.38 -53.61 -6.39
CA VAL A 342 -36.76 -54.10 -5.14
C VAL A 342 -37.33 -55.49 -4.84
N PRO A 343 -36.51 -56.56 -4.81
CA PRO A 343 -36.98 -57.90 -4.46
C PRO A 343 -37.30 -57.98 -2.95
N PRO A 344 -38.41 -58.63 -2.54
CA PRO A 344 -38.81 -58.69 -1.14
C PRO A 344 -38.05 -59.79 -0.39
N GLY A 345 -37.50 -59.47 0.79
CA GLY A 345 -37.15 -60.48 1.79
C GLY A 345 -35.84 -60.27 2.54
N GLN A 346 -35.85 -59.39 3.54
CA GLN A 346 -35.22 -59.63 4.86
C GLN A 346 -35.90 -58.70 5.87
N VAL A 347 -36.29 -59.27 7.02
CA VAL A 347 -37.14 -58.67 8.06
C VAL A 347 -36.29 -58.05 9.17
#